data_AF-A0A2D9RFM4-F1
#
_entry.id   AF-A0A2D9RFM4-F1
#
_cell.length_a   1.000
_cell.length_b   1.000
_cell.length_c   1.000
_cell.angle_alpha   90.00
_cell.angle_beta   90.00
_cell.angle_gamma   90.00
#
_symmetry.space_group_name_H-M   'P 1'
#
loop_
_entity.id
_entity.type
_entity.pdbx_description
1 polymer ?
#
loop_
_entity_poly.entity_id
_entity_poly.type
_entity_poly.pdbx_seq_one_letter_code
_entity_poly.pdbx_strand_id
1 'polypeptide(L)' 'TSSILTTRQSVTRDGEDVDVMTKGRHDPCVGIRAAPVAEAMMACVLADHKLRHRGQTGG' A
#
# COMPACT_ATOMS: atom_id res chain seq x y z
N THR A 1 -5.26 -8.88 2.55
CA THR A 1 -4.26 -8.26 3.45
C THR A 1 -3.32 -9.33 3.94
N SER A 2 -2.07 -9.02 4.30
CA SER A 2 -1.11 -10.04 4.78
C SER A 2 -1.45 -10.57 6.17
N SER A 3 -2.21 -9.82 6.96
CA SER A 3 -2.65 -10.21 8.30
C SER A 3 -4.07 -10.79 8.26
N ILE A 4 -4.21 -11.97 8.87
CA ILE A 4 -5.39 -12.84 8.86
C ILE A 4 -5.52 -13.44 10.26
N LEU A 5 -6.74 -13.46 10.81
CA LEU A 5 -7.01 -13.94 12.17
C LEU A 5 -6.61 -15.41 12.41
N THR A 6 -6.52 -16.22 11.35
CA THR A 6 -6.08 -17.61 11.42
C THR A 6 -4.58 -17.68 11.66
N THR A 7 -4.15 -18.56 12.57
CA THR A 7 -2.74 -18.86 12.81
C THR A 7 -2.04 -19.29 11.53
N ARG A 8 -0.84 -18.76 11.30
CA ARG A 8 0.03 -19.07 10.16
C ARG A 8 1.45 -19.30 10.65
N GLN A 9 2.14 -20.27 10.05
CA GLN A 9 3.57 -20.45 10.28
C GLN A 9 4.35 -19.30 9.62
N SER A 10 5.39 -18.86 10.29
CA SER A 10 6.31 -17.82 9.87
C SER A 10 7.68 -18.10 10.49
N VAL A 11 8.63 -17.21 10.23
CA VAL A 11 10.00 -17.26 10.72
C VAL A 11 10.34 -15.95 11.45
N THR A 12 11.09 -16.06 12.54
CA THR A 12 11.64 -14.91 13.28
C THR A 12 12.83 -14.28 12.54
N ARG A 13 13.31 -13.12 12.98
CA ARG A 13 14.49 -12.47 12.36
C ARG A 13 15.76 -13.32 12.48
N ASP A 14 15.81 -14.19 13.49
CA ASP A 14 16.94 -15.10 13.75
C ASP A 14 16.80 -16.43 13.01
N GLY A 15 15.72 -16.63 12.24
CA GLY A 15 15.52 -17.83 11.42
C GLY A 15 14.69 -18.94 12.07
N GLU A 16 14.33 -18.80 13.35
CA GLU A 16 13.56 -19.81 14.08
C GLU A 16 12.08 -19.81 13.67
N ASP A 17 11.48 -21.00 13.62
CA ASP A 17 10.06 -21.20 13.31
C ASP A 17 9.15 -20.59 14.38
N VAL A 18 8.08 -19.93 13.95
CA VAL A 18 7.10 -19.31 14.84
C VAL A 18 5.70 -19.33 14.25
N ASP A 19 4.70 -19.61 15.09
CA ASP A 19 3.30 -19.45 14.72
C ASP A 19 2.83 -18.01 15.00
N VAL A 20 2.35 -17.33 13.95
CA VAL A 20 1.86 -15.96 14.01
C VAL A 20 0.35 -15.95 13.91
N MET A 21 -0.29 -15.32 14.89
CA MET A 21 -1.72 -15.03 14.90
C MET A 21 -1.93 -13.54 15.14
N THR A 22 -2.60 -12.88 14.20
CA THR A 22 -2.89 -11.44 14.31
C THR A 22 -4.18 -11.23 15.08
N LYS A 23 -4.17 -10.36 16.08
CA LYS A 23 -5.33 -10.04 16.93
C LYS A 23 -6.03 -8.77 16.42
N GLY A 24 -7.35 -8.68 16.61
CA GLY A 24 -8.14 -7.48 16.29
C GLY A 24 -8.74 -7.46 14.88
N ARG A 25 -9.37 -6.34 14.51
CA ARG A 25 -10.06 -6.20 13.21
C ARG A 25 -9.05 -5.90 12.11
N HIS A 26 -9.05 -6.73 11.08
CA HIS A 26 -8.30 -6.51 9.85
C HIS A 26 -9.24 -6.23 8.69
N ASP A 27 -8.82 -5.40 7.74
CA ASP A 27 -9.55 -5.26 6.49
C ASP A 27 -9.54 -6.59 5.72
N PRO A 28 -10.69 -7.09 5.26
CA PRO A 28 -10.74 -8.30 4.43
C PRO A 28 -10.18 -8.04 3.03
N CYS A 29 -10.16 -6.78 2.57
CA CYS A 29 -9.65 -6.38 1.27
C CYS A 29 -8.96 -5.01 1.36
N VAL A 30 -7.66 -4.94 1.00
CA VAL A 30 -6.97 -3.65 0.83
C VAL A 30 -7.43 -2.91 -0.42
N GLY A 31 -7.87 -3.63 -1.45
CA GLY A 31 -8.13 -3.08 -2.79
C GLY A 31 -9.17 -1.96 -2.78
N ILE A 32 -10.23 -2.10 -1.97
CA ILE A 32 -11.29 -1.09 -1.83
C ILE A 32 -10.71 0.25 -1.34
N ARG A 33 -9.75 0.21 -0.40
CA ARG A 33 -9.08 1.41 0.10
C ARG A 33 -7.94 1.88 -0.81
N ALA A 34 -7.38 0.98 -1.63
CA ALA A 34 -6.31 1.31 -2.55
C ALA A 34 -6.79 2.17 -3.73
N ALA A 35 -8.03 1.98 -4.19
CA ALA A 35 -8.61 2.76 -5.30
C ALA A 35 -8.55 4.29 -5.08
N PRO A 36 -9.09 4.87 -3.98
CA PRO A 36 -9.03 6.32 -3.77
C PRO A 36 -7.59 6.83 -3.59
N VAL A 37 -6.68 6.01 -3.06
CA VAL A 37 -5.25 6.36 -2.97
C VAL A 37 -4.63 6.43 -4.38
N ALA A 38 -4.92 5.45 -5.23
CA ALA A 38 -4.40 5.41 -6.60
C ALA A 38 -4.90 6.61 -7.43
N GLU A 39 -6.17 7.00 -7.27
CA GLU A 39 -6.74 8.19 -7.92
C GLU A 39 -6.01 9.48 -7.51
N ALA A 40 -5.79 9.67 -6.20
CA ALA A 40 -5.05 10.82 -5.70
C ALA A 40 -3.60 10.84 -6.20
N MET A 41 -2.93 9.69 -6.20
CA MET A 41 -1.56 9.57 -6.72
C MET A 41 -1.48 9.86 -8.22
N MET A 42 -2.45 9.40 -9.00
CA MET A 42 -2.55 9.72 -10.42
C MET A 42 -2.69 11.24 -10.64
N ALA A 43 -3.55 11.91 -9.87
CA ALA A 43 -3.71 13.35 -9.93
C ALA A 43 -2.40 14.10 -9.61
N CYS A 44 -1.66 13.66 -8.59
CA CYS A 44 -0.35 14.21 -8.25
C CYS A 44 0.66 14.05 -9.40
N VAL A 45 0.74 12.86 -10.02
CA VAL A 45 1.64 12.59 -11.15
C VAL A 45 1.29 13.47 -12.35
N LEU A 46 0.02 13.58 -12.71
CA LEU A 46 -0.42 14.44 -13.81
C LEU A 46 -0.15 15.92 -13.53
N ALA A 47 -0.37 16.39 -12.30
CA ALA A 47 -0.07 17.76 -11.91
C ALA A 47 1.44 18.06 -12.02
N ASP A 48 2.29 17.15 -11.55
CA ASP A 48 3.74 17.27 -11.67
C ASP A 48 4.18 17.34 -13.15
N HIS A 49 3.69 16.44 -14.00
CA HIS A 49 3.98 16.49 -15.44
C HIS A 49 3.52 17.79 -16.10
N LYS A 50 2.33 18.29 -15.74
CA LYS A 50 1.83 19.58 -16.23
C LYS A 50 2.77 20.73 -15.84
N LEU A 51 3.21 20.77 -14.58
CA LEU A 51 4.10 21.83 -14.09
C LEU A 51 5.49 21.74 -14.75
N ARG A 52 6.04 20.53 -14.91
CA ARG A 52 7.31 20.31 -15.63
C ARG A 52 7.24 20.79 -17.07
N HIS A 53 6.16 20.47 -17.77
CA HIS A 53 5.95 20.93 -19.14
C HIS A 53 5.91 22.46 -19.20
N ARG A 54 5.11 23.11 -18.34
CA ARG A 54 5.05 24.58 -18.25
C ARG A 54 6.42 25.21 -17.97
N GLY A 55 7.22 24.61 -17.09
CA GLY A 55 8.58 25.09 -16.78
C GLY A 55 9.55 24.99 -17.96
N GLN A 56 9.32 24.06 -18.90
CA GLN A 56 10.15 23.88 -20.09
C GLN A 56 9.70 24.72 -21.28
N THR A 57 8.39 24.84 -21.49
CA THR A 57 7.82 25.51 -22.67
C THR A 57 7.37 26.95 -22.42
N GLY A 58 7.53 27.45 -21.20
CA GLY A 58 7.20 28.83 -20.82
C GLY A 58 5.73 29.04 -20.47
N GLY A 59 4.82 28.19 -20.97
CA GLY A 59 3.38 28.31 -20.74
C GLY A 59 2.73 29.47 -21.49
#